data_AF-A0A947AIQ0-F1
#
_entry.id   AF-A0A947AIQ0-F1
#
_cell.length_a   1.000
_cell.length_b   1.000
_cell.length_c   1.000
_cell.angle_alpha   90.00
_cell.angle_beta   90.00
_cell.angle_gamma   90.00
#
_symmetry.space_group_name_H-M   'P 1'
#
loop_
_entity.id
_entity.type
_entity.pdbx_description
1 polymer ?
#
loop_
_entity_poly.entity_id
_entity_poly.type
_entity_poly.pdbx_seq_one_letter_code
_entity_poly.pdbx_strand_id
1 'polypeptide(L)'
;MAQQNAPIDISTEDIPPILPILPLFDAALFPKMVLPLVVMQNQSIQLIDEAMAKNRIIGLLFSSKKANEPIKPEEDLAKVGTSALILKMAKNEENKTHMLVQGLSRFKVISFEKEKPYSAARVETLEDEDKKDKEIEALMSNLYGLFNKIVTLSPGLPPEIGEMSRSIQEPGILADMIASTINSSPEEKQKVLEIIGAKKRLKEVTRLANHQLDVLELGSKIQSQVKGDMDKTQREYYLRQQLKAIKEELGEKDEATVETEDYRAKIEEKDLPEEAKKEAERELNRLSRMHPSSAEYTVASTYLDWITTLPWHDSTKDNLDIKKA
;
A
#
# COMPACT_ATOMS: atom_id res chain seq x y z
N MET A 1 -4.85 41.45 6.55
CA MET A 1 -5.60 41.09 7.78
C MET A 1 -6.69 40.11 7.38
N ALA A 2 -6.51 38.82 7.65
CA ALA A 2 -7.53 37.81 7.36
C ALA A 2 -8.65 37.93 8.40
N GLN A 3 -9.86 38.26 7.96
CA GLN A 3 -11.03 38.23 8.82
C GLN A 3 -11.28 36.77 9.24
N GLN A 4 -11.06 36.49 10.52
CA GLN A 4 -11.58 35.30 11.19
C GLN A 4 -13.11 35.43 11.22
N ASN A 5 -13.79 34.78 10.28
CA ASN A 5 -15.23 34.60 10.38
C ASN A 5 -15.52 33.76 11.63
N ALA A 6 -16.38 34.28 12.50
CA ALA A 6 -16.90 33.56 13.66
C ALA A 6 -17.50 32.20 13.22
N PRO A 7 -17.44 31.15 14.07
CA PRO A 7 -18.09 29.89 13.76
C PRO A 7 -19.59 30.13 13.60
N ILE A 8 -20.10 29.83 12.40
CA ILE A 8 -21.53 29.91 12.11
C ILE A 8 -22.15 28.68 12.78
N ASP A 9 -22.80 28.88 13.92
CA ASP A 9 -23.51 27.81 14.63
C ASP A 9 -24.89 27.63 13.98
N ILE A 10 -24.95 26.75 12.97
CA ILE A 10 -26.20 26.43 12.25
C ILE A 10 -26.86 25.25 12.95
N SER A 11 -28.08 25.45 13.43
CA SER A 11 -28.87 24.41 14.08
C SER A 11 -29.55 23.51 13.05
N THR A 12 -29.98 22.31 13.47
CA THR A 12 -30.79 21.42 12.62
C THR A 12 -32.11 22.02 12.17
N GLU A 13 -32.62 23.05 12.88
CA GLU A 13 -33.86 23.76 12.56
C GLU A 13 -33.70 24.71 11.36
N ASP A 14 -32.48 25.06 10.98
CA ASP A 14 -32.19 25.98 9.87
C ASP A 14 -32.10 25.27 8.50
N ILE A 15 -32.24 23.94 8.47
CA ILE A 15 -32.17 23.14 7.24
C ILE A 15 -33.49 23.29 6.46
N PRO A 16 -33.46 23.82 5.22
CA PRO A 16 -34.67 23.94 4.42
C PRO A 16 -35.30 22.58 4.11
N PRO A 17 -36.64 22.54 3.98
CA PRO A 17 -37.34 21.31 3.60
C PRO A 17 -37.03 20.84 2.17
N ILE A 18 -36.49 21.71 1.32
CA ILE A 18 -36.06 21.41 -0.04
C ILE A 18 -34.59 21.77 -0.17
N LEU A 19 -33.77 20.77 -0.49
CA LEU A 19 -32.33 20.96 -0.68
C LEU A 19 -31.95 20.78 -2.16
N PRO A 20 -31.07 21.64 -2.70
CA PRO A 20 -30.34 21.31 -3.91
C PRO A 20 -29.41 20.11 -3.63
N ILE A 21 -29.44 19.11 -4.51
CA ILE A 21 -28.72 17.85 -4.33
C ILE A 21 -27.48 17.81 -5.23
N LEU A 22 -26.32 17.67 -4.60
CA LEU A 22 -25.05 17.42 -5.27
C LEU A 22 -24.67 15.93 -5.11
N PRO A 23 -24.61 15.17 -6.22
CA PRO A 23 -24.13 13.79 -6.20
C PRO A 23 -22.66 13.68 -5.80
N LEU A 24 -22.34 12.71 -4.96
CA LEU A 24 -20.98 12.29 -4.61
C LEU A 24 -20.71 10.91 -5.20
N PHE A 25 -19.59 10.75 -5.89
CA PHE A 25 -19.27 9.52 -6.61
C PHE A 25 -18.33 8.60 -5.83
N ASP A 26 -17.27 9.18 -5.26
CA ASP A 26 -16.20 8.42 -4.60
C ASP A 26 -16.08 8.74 -3.10
N ALA A 27 -17.11 9.35 -2.52
CA ALA A 27 -17.10 9.78 -1.12
C ALA A 27 -18.50 9.79 -0.51
N ALA A 28 -18.54 9.66 0.82
CA ALA A 28 -19.70 9.97 1.64
C ALA A 28 -19.29 10.98 2.71
N LEU A 29 -20.08 12.03 2.90
CA LEU A 29 -19.86 13.03 3.95
C LEU A 29 -20.67 12.66 5.19
N PHE A 30 -20.02 12.64 6.35
CA PHE A 30 -20.69 12.45 7.64
C PHE A 30 -20.97 13.81 8.32
N PRO A 31 -21.96 13.87 9.23
CA PRO A 31 -22.20 15.06 10.05
C PRO A 31 -20.95 15.52 10.79
N LYS A 32 -20.82 16.84 10.96
CA LYS A 32 -19.69 17.57 11.57
C LYS A 32 -18.34 17.40 10.88
N MET A 33 -18.22 16.51 9.88
CA MET A 33 -17.00 16.31 9.11
C MET A 33 -16.87 17.35 8.00
N VAL A 34 -15.63 17.64 7.61
CA VAL A 34 -15.31 18.58 6.53
C VAL A 34 -14.74 17.81 5.34
N LEU A 35 -15.26 18.08 4.15
CA LEU A 35 -14.82 17.45 2.91
C LEU A 35 -14.44 18.51 1.86
N PRO A 36 -13.19 18.52 1.38
CA PRO A 36 -12.84 19.29 0.20
C PRO A 36 -13.39 18.59 -1.05
N LEU A 37 -14.05 19.37 -1.92
CA LEU A 37 -14.63 18.90 -3.17
C LEU A 37 -14.16 19.74 -4.35
N VAL A 38 -14.02 19.09 -5.50
CA VAL A 38 -13.76 19.75 -6.79
C VAL A 38 -14.92 19.43 -7.71
N VAL A 39 -15.58 20.47 -8.22
CA VAL A 39 -16.77 20.36 -9.05
C VAL A 39 -16.49 20.93 -10.43
N MET A 40 -16.81 20.15 -11.46
CA MET A 40 -16.51 20.47 -12.87
C MET A 40 -17.76 20.57 -13.76
N GLN A 41 -18.90 20.01 -13.33
CA GLN A 41 -20.10 19.95 -14.15
C GLN A 41 -20.89 21.26 -14.08
N ASN A 42 -21.30 21.77 -15.25
CA ASN A 42 -22.04 23.04 -15.34
C ASN A 42 -23.32 23.06 -14.49
N GLN A 43 -24.07 21.95 -14.45
CA GLN A 43 -25.28 21.82 -13.62
C GLN A 43 -24.96 21.96 -12.13
N SER A 44 -23.88 21.32 -11.67
CA SER A 44 -23.41 21.40 -10.29
C SER A 44 -22.83 22.77 -9.93
N ILE A 45 -22.19 23.46 -10.88
CA ILE A 45 -21.72 24.84 -10.66
C ILE A 45 -22.91 25.80 -10.49
N GLN A 46 -23.95 25.67 -11.31
CA GLN A 46 -25.18 26.46 -11.15
C GLN A 46 -25.87 26.20 -9.82
N LEU A 47 -25.93 24.93 -9.39
CA LEU A 47 -26.43 24.55 -8.07
C LEU A 47 -25.69 25.29 -6.95
N ILE A 48 -24.36 25.28 -7.00
CA ILE A 48 -23.51 25.92 -5.99
C ILE A 48 -23.72 27.43 -5.98
N ASP A 49 -23.77 28.07 -7.15
CA ASP A 49 -23.99 29.52 -7.25
C ASP A 49 -25.34 29.94 -6.66
N GLU A 50 -26.41 29.17 -6.92
CA GLU A 50 -27.73 29.44 -6.32
C GLU A 50 -27.74 29.18 -4.81
N ALA A 51 -27.09 28.13 -4.34
CA ALA A 51 -26.97 27.85 -2.91
C ALA A 51 -26.20 28.95 -2.18
N MET A 52 -25.13 29.46 -2.79
CA MET A 52 -24.30 30.54 -2.25
C MET A 52 -25.06 31.87 -2.12
N ALA A 53 -26.05 32.13 -2.99
CA ALA A 53 -26.92 33.30 -2.92
C ALA A 53 -28.05 33.17 -1.87
N LYS A 54 -28.27 31.98 -1.33
CA LYS A 54 -29.30 31.67 -0.32
C LYS A 54 -28.65 31.49 1.06
N ASN A 55 -28.86 30.32 1.67
CA ASN A 55 -28.36 29.96 3.00
C ASN A 55 -27.08 29.12 2.96
N ARG A 56 -26.49 28.87 1.78
CA ARG A 56 -25.27 28.08 1.58
C ARG A 56 -25.38 26.62 2.00
N ILE A 57 -26.60 26.11 2.16
CA ILE A 57 -26.87 24.71 2.52
C ILE A 57 -27.19 23.92 1.25
N ILE A 58 -26.53 22.77 1.11
CA ILE A 58 -26.74 21.81 0.03
C ILE A 58 -26.96 20.41 0.62
N GLY A 59 -27.63 19.53 -0.12
CA GLY A 59 -27.71 18.11 0.20
C GLY A 59 -26.67 17.33 -0.59
N LEU A 60 -25.93 16.45 0.09
CA LEU A 60 -24.99 15.54 -0.55
C LEU A 60 -25.54 14.11 -0.52
N LEU A 61 -25.62 13.46 -1.68
CA LEU A 61 -26.06 12.07 -1.80
C LEU A 61 -24.99 11.25 -2.51
N PHE A 62 -24.72 10.04 -2.02
CA PHE A 62 -23.88 9.08 -2.74
C PHE A 62 -24.58 8.62 -4.03
N SER A 63 -23.80 8.45 -5.10
CA SER A 63 -24.23 7.98 -6.42
C SER A 63 -23.56 6.65 -6.73
N SER A 64 -24.35 5.66 -7.15
CA SER A 64 -23.81 4.38 -7.64
C SER A 64 -23.20 4.44 -9.03
N LYS A 65 -23.47 5.52 -9.78
CA LYS A 65 -22.87 5.78 -11.10
C LYS A 65 -21.62 6.61 -11.01
N LYS A 66 -20.82 6.63 -12.08
CA LYS A 66 -19.64 7.50 -12.22
C LYS A 66 -20.04 8.92 -12.63
N ALA A 67 -19.15 9.87 -12.36
CA ALA A 67 -19.38 11.29 -12.65
C ALA A 67 -19.82 11.58 -14.09
N ASN A 68 -19.27 10.88 -15.08
CA ASN A 68 -19.53 11.17 -16.50
C ASN A 68 -20.77 10.47 -17.07
N GLU A 69 -21.51 9.72 -16.24
CA GLU A 69 -22.70 8.99 -16.68
C GLU A 69 -23.99 9.76 -16.34
N PRO A 70 -25.04 9.64 -17.16
CA PRO A 70 -26.33 10.25 -16.86
C PRO A 70 -26.95 9.61 -15.62
N ILE A 71 -27.27 10.45 -14.64
CA ILE A 71 -27.85 10.05 -13.34
C ILE A 71 -29.36 10.21 -13.41
N LYS A 72 -30.08 9.16 -13.02
CA LYS A 72 -31.49 9.22 -12.67
C LYS A 72 -31.60 9.29 -11.15
N PRO A 73 -31.99 10.43 -10.57
CA PRO A 73 -31.93 10.63 -9.12
C PRO A 73 -32.66 9.56 -8.30
N GLU A 74 -33.81 9.07 -8.77
CA GLU A 74 -34.62 8.06 -8.08
C GLU A 74 -34.01 6.65 -8.07
N GLU A 75 -33.17 6.32 -9.04
CA GLU A 75 -32.58 4.99 -9.22
C GLU A 75 -31.12 4.95 -8.74
N ASP A 76 -30.35 6.01 -9.03
CA ASP A 76 -28.89 6.02 -8.92
C ASP A 76 -28.36 6.72 -7.66
N LEU A 77 -29.18 7.52 -6.96
CA LEU A 77 -28.77 8.22 -5.73
C LEU A 77 -29.26 7.49 -4.48
N ALA A 78 -28.44 7.52 -3.44
CA ALA A 78 -28.80 6.99 -2.14
C ALA A 78 -29.99 7.76 -1.52
N LYS A 79 -30.79 7.05 -0.72
CA LYS A 79 -31.98 7.63 -0.07
C LYS A 79 -31.65 8.48 1.15
N VAL A 80 -30.48 8.24 1.75
CA VAL A 80 -29.97 8.97 2.91
C VAL A 80 -28.68 9.64 2.51
N GLY A 81 -28.54 10.90 2.92
CA GLY A 81 -27.29 11.62 2.80
C GLY A 81 -27.15 12.67 3.88
N THR A 82 -26.31 13.67 3.61
CA THR A 82 -25.90 14.65 4.61
C THR A 82 -26.13 16.05 4.08
N SER A 83 -26.86 16.86 4.84
CA SER A 83 -26.95 18.29 4.58
C SER A 83 -25.61 18.92 4.93
N ALA A 84 -25.14 19.84 4.12
CA ALA A 84 -23.80 20.39 4.25
C ALA A 84 -23.81 21.90 4.03
N LEU A 85 -23.03 22.61 4.85
CA LEU A 85 -22.77 24.02 4.72
C LEU A 85 -21.54 24.24 3.84
N ILE A 86 -21.66 25.13 2.85
CA ILE A 86 -20.52 25.60 2.08
C ILE A 86 -19.72 26.61 2.91
N LEU A 87 -18.54 26.19 3.40
CA LEU A 87 -17.65 27.04 4.20
C LEU A 87 -16.86 28.02 3.33
N LYS A 88 -16.29 27.51 2.22
CA LYS A 88 -15.45 28.27 1.30
C LYS A 88 -15.65 27.76 -0.11
N MET A 89 -15.58 28.67 -1.08
CA MET A 89 -15.65 28.37 -2.51
C MET A 89 -14.61 29.24 -3.24
N ALA A 90 -13.88 28.63 -4.17
CA ALA A 90 -12.97 29.31 -5.08
C ALA A 90 -13.18 28.77 -6.51
N LYS A 91 -13.30 29.68 -7.47
CA LYS A 91 -13.39 29.33 -8.90
C LYS A 91 -12.01 29.54 -9.53
N ASN A 92 -11.51 28.53 -10.24
CA ASN A 92 -10.29 28.63 -11.03
C ASN A 92 -10.61 28.97 -12.49
N GLU A 93 -9.61 29.50 -13.22
CA GLU A 93 -9.73 29.94 -14.61
C GLU A 93 -10.14 28.82 -15.60
N GLU A 94 -9.98 27.54 -15.20
CA GLU A 94 -10.36 26.36 -15.98
C GLU A 94 -11.82 25.88 -15.78
N ASN A 95 -12.75 26.74 -15.30
CA ASN A 95 -14.12 26.35 -14.92
C ASN A 95 -14.22 25.25 -13.84
N LYS A 96 -13.16 25.08 -13.03
CA LYS A 96 -13.17 24.19 -11.87
C LYS A 96 -13.54 24.98 -10.61
N THR A 97 -14.51 24.49 -9.86
CA THR A 97 -14.89 25.08 -8.56
C THR A 97 -14.34 24.20 -7.45
N HIS A 98 -13.43 24.76 -6.65
CA HIS A 98 -12.95 24.14 -5.41
C HIS A 98 -13.82 24.62 -4.25
N MET A 99 -14.27 23.69 -3.42
CA MET A 99 -15.16 23.99 -2.32
C MET A 99 -14.78 23.20 -1.07
N LEU A 100 -14.97 23.82 0.08
CA LEU A 100 -14.89 23.17 1.38
C LEU A 100 -16.29 23.13 1.98
N VAL A 101 -16.81 21.93 2.23
CA VAL A 101 -18.14 21.73 2.81
C VAL A 101 -18.04 21.07 4.18
N GLN A 102 -18.94 21.44 5.10
CA GLN A 102 -19.07 20.83 6.42
C GLN A 102 -20.42 20.14 6.52
N GLY A 103 -20.44 18.86 6.91
CA GLY A 103 -21.67 18.14 7.18
C GLY A 103 -22.38 18.72 8.40
N LEU A 104 -23.69 18.92 8.30
CA LEU A 104 -24.54 19.44 9.37
C LEU A 104 -25.31 18.28 10.01
N SER A 105 -26.21 17.64 9.25
CA SER A 105 -27.04 16.55 9.74
C SER A 105 -27.39 15.56 8.65
N ARG A 106 -27.82 14.35 9.04
CA ARG A 106 -28.38 13.36 8.13
C ARG A 106 -29.76 13.80 7.66
N PHE A 107 -30.10 13.46 6.43
CA PHE A 107 -31.46 13.57 5.94
C PHE A 107 -31.85 12.36 5.11
N LYS A 108 -33.15 12.13 5.01
CA LYS A 108 -33.76 11.18 4.09
C LYS A 108 -34.48 11.92 2.97
N VAL A 109 -34.32 11.45 1.75
CA VAL A 109 -35.06 11.95 0.58
C VAL A 109 -36.50 11.46 0.65
N ILE A 110 -37.45 12.40 0.58
CA ILE A 110 -38.88 12.11 0.42
C ILE A 110 -39.24 12.03 -1.06
N SER A 111 -38.82 13.01 -1.86
CA SER A 111 -39.11 13.09 -3.30
C SER A 111 -38.15 14.02 -4.02
N PHE A 112 -37.84 13.72 -5.29
CA PHE A 112 -37.08 14.63 -6.15
C PHE A 112 -38.00 15.60 -6.90
N GLU A 113 -37.51 16.83 -7.11
CA GLU A 113 -38.17 17.88 -7.90
C GLU A 113 -37.55 17.95 -9.30
N LYS A 114 -38.39 18.17 -10.32
CA LYS A 114 -37.98 18.10 -11.75
C LYS A 114 -37.81 19.46 -12.43
N GLU A 115 -37.97 20.56 -11.70
CA GLU A 115 -38.13 21.90 -12.28
C GLU A 115 -36.81 22.65 -12.52
N LYS A 116 -35.67 22.08 -12.12
CA LYS A 116 -34.37 22.77 -12.13
C LYS A 116 -33.36 22.10 -13.06
N PRO A 117 -32.34 22.84 -13.55
CA PRO A 117 -31.24 22.28 -14.34
C PRO A 117 -30.33 21.34 -13.53
N TYR A 118 -30.54 21.22 -12.23
CA TYR A 118 -29.87 20.32 -11.30
C TYR A 118 -30.91 19.63 -10.42
N SER A 119 -30.53 18.53 -9.75
CA SER A 119 -31.45 17.78 -8.88
C SER A 119 -31.75 18.57 -7.61
N ALA A 120 -33.03 18.71 -7.26
CA ALA A 120 -33.46 19.18 -5.94
C ALA A 120 -34.34 18.11 -5.31
N ALA A 121 -34.36 18.02 -3.98
CA ALA A 121 -35.18 17.04 -3.28
C ALA A 121 -35.81 17.63 -2.04
N ARG A 122 -37.04 17.19 -1.77
CA ARG A 122 -37.68 17.35 -0.46
C ARG A 122 -37.06 16.36 0.51
N VAL A 123 -36.66 16.85 1.68
CA VAL A 123 -35.90 16.09 2.65
C VAL A 123 -36.52 16.14 4.03
N GLU A 124 -36.25 15.10 4.82
CA GLU A 124 -36.56 15.01 6.25
C GLU A 124 -35.26 14.82 7.01
N THR A 125 -34.96 15.71 7.95
CA THR A 125 -33.78 15.60 8.82
C THR A 125 -33.94 14.38 9.73
N LEU A 126 -32.90 13.56 9.82
CA LEU A 126 -32.87 12.40 10.71
C LEU A 126 -32.14 12.79 11.99
N GLU A 127 -32.83 12.67 13.12
CA GLU A 127 -32.21 12.85 14.44
C GLU A 127 -31.48 11.58 14.87
N ASP A 128 -30.29 11.75 15.45
CA ASP A 128 -29.52 10.63 15.99
C ASP A 128 -30.15 10.14 17.31
N GLU A 129 -30.39 8.83 17.43
CA GLU A 129 -30.80 8.22 18.70
C GLU A 129 -29.59 7.96 19.60
N ASP A 130 -29.16 8.99 20.32
CA ASP A 130 -28.07 8.91 21.29
C ASP A 130 -28.57 8.44 22.66
N LYS A 131 -28.91 7.16 22.77
CA LYS A 131 -29.05 6.53 24.09
C LYS A 131 -27.68 6.11 24.58
N LYS A 132 -27.26 6.55 25.77
CA LYS A 132 -26.06 6.03 26.43
C LYS A 132 -26.46 4.87 27.32
N ASP A 133 -25.91 3.69 27.02
CA ASP A 133 -25.97 2.51 27.89
C ASP A 133 -24.54 2.01 28.16
N LYS A 134 -24.37 1.14 29.18
CA LYS A 134 -23.06 0.58 29.52
C LYS A 134 -22.40 -0.18 28.36
N GLU A 135 -23.19 -0.76 27.46
CA GLU A 135 -22.68 -1.49 26.29
C GLU A 135 -22.10 -0.51 25.27
N ILE A 136 -22.73 0.65 25.08
CA ILE A 136 -22.27 1.71 24.18
C ILE A 136 -20.97 2.32 24.68
N GLU A 137 -20.84 2.58 25.99
CA GLU A 137 -19.58 3.03 26.58
C GLU A 137 -18.44 2.03 26.32
N ALA A 138 -18.71 0.73 26.49
CA ALA A 138 -17.74 -0.32 26.21
C ALA A 138 -17.37 -0.38 24.71
N LEU A 139 -18.35 -0.23 23.81
CA LEU A 139 -18.12 -0.16 22.36
C LEU A 139 -17.29 1.05 21.97
N MET A 140 -17.57 2.23 22.54
CA MET A 140 -16.77 3.44 22.32
C MET A 140 -15.33 3.22 22.79
N SER A 141 -15.15 2.67 24.00
CA SER A 141 -13.81 2.36 24.54
C SER A 141 -13.01 1.41 23.63
N ASN A 142 -13.65 0.37 23.11
CA ASN A 142 -13.03 -0.56 22.17
C ASN A 142 -12.64 0.17 20.87
N LEU A 143 -13.59 0.92 20.30
CA LEU A 143 -13.39 1.63 19.05
C LEU A 143 -12.26 2.66 19.14
N TYR A 144 -12.11 3.38 20.26
CA TYR A 144 -10.94 4.24 20.50
C TYR A 144 -9.63 3.46 20.45
N GLY A 145 -9.57 2.30 21.12
CA GLY A 145 -8.38 1.47 21.16
C GLY A 145 -7.97 0.99 19.78
N LEU A 146 -8.94 0.56 18.97
CA LEU A 146 -8.71 0.17 17.58
C LEU A 146 -8.27 1.35 16.72
N PHE A 147 -8.96 2.48 16.81
CA PHE A 147 -8.64 3.65 16.00
C PHE A 147 -7.25 4.22 16.32
N ASN A 148 -6.85 4.25 17.59
CA ASN A 148 -5.52 4.69 17.97
C ASN A 148 -4.43 3.80 17.35
N LYS A 149 -4.62 2.47 17.36
CA LYS A 149 -3.69 1.56 16.66
C LYS A 149 -3.63 1.83 15.16
N ILE A 150 -4.79 2.04 14.52
CA ILE A 150 -4.86 2.39 13.09
C ILE A 150 -4.09 3.67 12.80
N VAL A 151 -4.26 4.72 13.60
CA VAL A 151 -3.53 5.99 13.45
C VAL A 151 -2.02 5.77 13.59
N THR A 152 -1.57 5.00 14.58
CA THR A 152 -0.14 4.72 14.78
C THR A 152 0.51 3.92 13.64
N LEU A 153 -0.25 3.05 12.99
CA LEU A 153 0.23 2.22 11.88
C LEU A 153 0.05 2.89 10.50
N SER A 154 -0.73 3.98 10.43
CA SER A 154 -1.03 4.68 9.18
C SER A 154 -0.09 5.87 9.00
N PRO A 155 0.83 5.84 8.02
CA PRO A 155 1.83 6.89 7.84
C PRO A 155 1.28 8.25 7.37
N GLY A 156 -0.01 8.32 6.99
CA GLY A 156 -0.65 9.55 6.50
C GLY A 156 -1.55 10.27 7.51
N LEU A 157 -1.72 9.72 8.71
CA LEU A 157 -2.61 10.30 9.72
C LEU A 157 -1.82 10.96 10.85
N PRO A 158 -2.10 12.25 11.16
CA PRO A 158 -1.56 12.91 12.34
C PRO A 158 -1.97 12.17 13.64
N PRO A 159 -1.03 11.91 14.57
CA PRO A 159 -1.33 11.23 15.83
C PRO A 159 -2.35 11.98 16.69
N GLU A 160 -2.44 13.30 16.55
CA GLU A 160 -3.37 14.17 17.27
C GLU A 160 -4.84 13.80 16.99
N ILE A 161 -5.14 13.24 15.81
CA ILE A 161 -6.49 12.78 15.46
C ILE A 161 -6.93 11.62 16.35
N GLY A 162 -5.99 10.75 16.74
CA GLY A 162 -6.25 9.67 17.70
C GLY A 162 -6.65 10.22 19.07
N GLU A 163 -5.94 11.23 19.57
CA GLU A 163 -6.26 11.88 20.84
C GLU A 163 -7.59 12.65 20.79
N MET A 164 -7.85 13.36 19.69
CA MET A 164 -9.12 14.06 19.46
C MET A 164 -10.32 13.12 19.50
N SER A 165 -10.19 11.89 19.00
CA SER A 165 -11.30 10.94 19.05
C SER A 165 -11.75 10.70 20.50
N ARG A 166 -10.82 10.61 21.45
CA ARG A 166 -11.09 10.30 22.87
C ARG A 166 -11.87 11.39 23.59
N SER A 167 -11.84 12.63 23.12
CA SER A 167 -12.58 13.73 23.74
C SER A 167 -14.06 13.75 23.35
N ILE A 168 -14.44 13.04 22.29
CA ILE A 168 -15.83 12.97 21.79
C ILE A 168 -16.67 12.11 22.73
N GLN A 169 -17.74 12.68 23.30
CA GLN A 169 -18.60 11.95 24.23
C GLN A 169 -19.87 11.41 23.59
N GLU A 170 -20.25 11.88 22.41
CA GLU A 170 -21.41 11.40 21.69
C GLU A 170 -21.06 10.16 20.82
N PRO A 171 -21.79 9.04 20.98
CA PRO A 171 -21.47 7.79 20.28
C PRO A 171 -21.66 7.91 18.77
N GLY A 172 -22.70 8.63 18.31
CA GLY A 172 -22.94 8.87 16.89
C GLY A 172 -21.80 9.63 16.23
N ILE A 173 -21.35 10.72 16.86
CA ILE A 173 -20.27 11.58 16.34
C ILE A 173 -18.95 10.82 16.30
N LEU A 174 -18.65 10.00 17.32
CA LEU A 174 -17.45 9.19 17.32
C LEU A 174 -17.43 8.21 16.14
N ALA A 175 -18.54 7.48 15.95
CA ALA A 175 -18.67 6.53 14.86
C ALA A 175 -18.48 7.22 13.50
N ASP A 176 -19.07 8.41 13.34
CA ASP A 176 -19.01 9.22 12.12
C ASP A 176 -17.59 9.72 11.82
N MET A 177 -16.91 10.26 12.83
CA MET A 177 -15.52 10.71 12.71
C MET A 177 -14.61 9.56 12.28
N ILE A 178 -14.71 8.41 12.96
CA ILE A 178 -13.86 7.27 12.65
C ILE A 178 -14.18 6.70 11.27
N ALA A 179 -15.47 6.52 10.93
CA ALA A 179 -15.88 6.04 9.61
C ALA A 179 -15.42 6.94 8.47
N SER A 180 -15.43 8.26 8.66
CA SER A 180 -14.92 9.20 7.67
C SER A 180 -13.41 9.08 7.44
N THR A 181 -12.66 8.78 8.50
CA THR A 181 -11.18 8.77 8.50
C THR A 181 -10.60 7.43 8.05
N ILE A 182 -11.20 6.31 8.42
CA ILE A 182 -10.69 4.99 8.03
C ILE A 182 -10.82 4.76 6.52
N ASN A 183 -9.84 4.04 5.98
CA ASN A 183 -9.88 3.63 4.58
C ASN A 183 -10.88 2.48 4.42
N SER A 184 -12.01 2.78 3.78
CA SER A 184 -13.10 1.83 3.51
C SER A 184 -13.79 2.24 2.21
N SER A 185 -14.52 1.31 1.59
CA SER A 185 -15.15 1.61 0.30
C SER A 185 -16.26 2.66 0.45
N PRO A 186 -16.55 3.47 -0.58
CA PRO A 186 -17.65 4.44 -0.55
C PRO A 186 -18.99 3.81 -0.18
N GLU A 187 -19.24 2.58 -0.65
CA GLU A 187 -20.45 1.80 -0.35
C GLU A 187 -20.51 1.40 1.13
N GLU A 188 -19.40 1.03 1.75
CA GLU A 188 -19.34 0.76 3.19
C GLU A 188 -19.59 2.02 4.00
N LYS A 189 -19.00 3.15 3.61
CA LYS A 189 -19.26 4.44 4.25
C LYS A 189 -20.73 4.85 4.13
N GLN A 190 -21.33 4.63 2.96
CA GLN A 190 -22.76 4.88 2.74
C GLN A 190 -23.64 4.00 3.64
N LYS A 191 -23.31 2.70 3.80
CA LYS A 191 -24.02 1.82 4.74
C LYS A 191 -23.95 2.35 6.18
N VAL A 192 -22.79 2.85 6.61
CA VAL A 192 -22.66 3.46 7.96
C VAL A 192 -23.53 4.72 8.07
N LEU A 193 -23.56 5.55 7.03
CA LEU A 193 -24.36 6.77 7.02
C LEU A 193 -25.87 6.49 7.17
N GLU A 194 -26.34 5.39 6.57
CA GLU A 194 -27.74 4.93 6.62
C GLU A 194 -28.17 4.36 7.99
N ILE A 195 -27.22 4.02 8.87
CA ILE A 195 -27.53 3.48 10.20
C ILE A 195 -27.82 4.63 11.18
N ILE A 196 -29.09 4.86 11.48
CA ILE A 196 -29.52 5.91 12.42
C ILE A 196 -29.13 5.58 13.87
N GLY A 197 -29.31 4.33 14.30
CA GLY A 197 -29.04 3.94 15.70
C GLY A 197 -27.55 3.91 16.05
N ALA A 198 -27.11 4.78 16.97
CA ALA A 198 -25.71 4.94 17.36
C ALA A 198 -25.03 3.61 17.75
N LYS A 199 -25.71 2.74 18.50
CA LYS A 199 -25.20 1.42 18.90
C LYS A 199 -24.90 0.50 17.71
N LYS A 200 -25.81 0.45 16.73
CA LYS A 200 -25.62 -0.37 15.51
C LYS A 200 -24.48 0.22 14.68
N ARG A 201 -24.41 1.55 14.61
CA ARG A 201 -23.35 2.26 13.89
C ARG A 201 -21.97 1.98 14.50
N LEU A 202 -21.83 2.08 15.82
CA LEU A 202 -20.60 1.73 16.53
C LEU A 202 -20.15 0.29 16.24
N LYS A 203 -21.08 -0.68 16.23
CA LYS A 203 -20.75 -2.07 15.89
C LYS A 203 -20.25 -2.23 14.46
N GLU A 204 -20.90 -1.58 13.50
CA GLU A 204 -20.48 -1.64 12.09
C GLU A 204 -19.13 -0.95 11.87
N VAL A 205 -18.92 0.23 12.45
CA VAL A 205 -17.64 0.94 12.36
C VAL A 205 -16.52 0.16 13.07
N THR A 206 -16.82 -0.52 14.18
CA THR A 206 -15.87 -1.42 14.85
C THR A 206 -15.47 -2.58 13.92
N ARG A 207 -16.42 -3.16 13.17
CA ARG A 207 -16.11 -4.21 12.18
C ARG A 207 -15.16 -3.68 11.10
N LEU A 208 -15.45 -2.50 10.55
CA LEU A 208 -14.61 -1.85 9.52
C LEU A 208 -13.22 -1.51 10.07
N ALA A 209 -13.14 -0.98 11.29
CA ALA A 209 -11.89 -0.64 11.94
C ALA A 209 -11.01 -1.88 12.18
N ASN A 210 -11.58 -3.00 12.62
CA ASN A 210 -10.82 -4.25 12.77
C ASN A 210 -10.27 -4.72 11.42
N HIS A 211 -11.09 -4.73 10.37
CA HIS A 211 -10.63 -5.13 9.04
C HIS A 211 -9.47 -4.25 8.54
N GLN A 212 -9.58 -2.94 8.71
CA GLN A 212 -8.52 -2.00 8.34
C GLN A 212 -7.25 -2.20 9.19
N LEU A 213 -7.39 -2.50 10.47
CA LEU A 213 -6.26 -2.80 11.35
C LEU A 213 -5.53 -4.07 10.89
N ASP A 214 -6.24 -5.14 10.58
CA ASP A 214 -5.66 -6.39 10.08
C ASP A 214 -4.84 -6.16 8.80
N VAL A 215 -5.36 -5.35 7.87
CA VAL A 215 -4.66 -4.98 6.63
C VAL A 215 -3.38 -4.21 6.94
N LEU A 216 -3.41 -3.25 7.86
CA LEU A 216 -2.24 -2.47 8.26
C LEU A 216 -1.19 -3.32 8.98
N GLU A 217 -1.61 -4.22 9.88
CA GLU A 217 -0.70 -5.12 10.59
C GLU A 217 -0.02 -6.10 9.63
N LEU A 218 -0.75 -6.68 8.69
CA LEU A 218 -0.18 -7.52 7.63
C LEU A 218 0.79 -6.74 6.74
N GLY A 219 0.43 -5.53 6.33
CA GLY A 219 1.30 -4.65 5.54
C GLY A 219 2.61 -4.32 6.28
N SER A 220 2.50 -3.95 7.56
CA SER A 220 3.66 -3.67 8.42
C SER A 220 4.56 -4.91 8.58
N LYS A 221 3.96 -6.09 8.78
CA LYS A 221 4.70 -7.36 8.89
C LYS A 221 5.46 -7.68 7.59
N ILE A 222 4.82 -7.55 6.43
CA ILE A 222 5.47 -7.75 5.12
C ILE A 222 6.64 -6.78 4.95
N GLN A 223 6.43 -5.50 5.27
CA GLN A 223 7.50 -4.48 5.17
C GLN A 223 8.68 -4.79 6.09
N SER A 224 8.42 -5.25 7.31
CA SER A 224 9.47 -5.64 8.26
C SER A 224 10.29 -6.84 7.78
N GLN A 225 9.62 -7.83 7.17
CA GLN A 225 10.27 -9.02 6.64
C GLN A 225 11.15 -8.69 5.43
N VAL A 226 10.64 -7.91 4.48
CA VAL A 226 11.40 -7.45 3.31
C VAL A 226 12.64 -6.66 3.73
N LYS A 227 12.51 -5.78 4.73
CA LYS A 227 13.65 -5.02 5.26
C LYS A 227 14.71 -5.94 5.88
N GLY A 228 14.29 -6.93 6.67
CA GLY A 228 15.21 -7.91 7.27
C GLY A 228 15.97 -8.74 6.23
N ASP A 229 15.30 -9.17 5.15
CA ASP A 229 15.93 -9.93 4.07
C ASP A 229 16.93 -9.07 3.26
N MET A 230 16.60 -7.80 3.03
CA MET A 230 17.52 -6.85 2.40
C MET A 230 18.75 -6.57 3.27
N ASP A 231 18.56 -6.33 4.57
CA ASP A 231 19.65 -6.07 5.51
C ASP A 231 20.59 -7.29 5.61
N LYS A 232 20.03 -8.51 5.59
CA LYS A 232 20.81 -9.75 5.56
C LYS A 232 21.62 -9.87 4.28
N THR A 233 21.01 -9.61 3.13
CA THR A 233 21.68 -9.69 1.82
C THR A 233 22.80 -8.65 1.70
N GLN A 234 22.56 -7.42 2.15
CA GLN A 234 23.60 -6.38 2.20
C GLN A 234 24.75 -6.76 3.12
N ARG A 235 24.46 -7.29 4.31
CA ARG A 235 25.49 -7.78 5.24
C ARG A 235 26.31 -8.91 4.62
N GLU A 236 25.66 -9.87 3.96
CA GLU A 236 26.34 -10.99 3.32
C GLU A 236 27.22 -10.56 2.15
N TYR A 237 26.74 -9.61 1.32
CA TYR A 237 27.54 -8.99 0.27
C TYR A 237 28.78 -8.28 0.84
N TYR A 238 28.59 -7.48 1.90
CA TYR A 238 29.68 -6.78 2.56
C TYR A 238 30.73 -7.73 3.13
N LEU A 239 30.30 -8.80 3.83
CA LEU A 239 31.19 -9.82 4.38
C LEU A 239 31.97 -10.56 3.28
N ARG A 240 31.36 -10.85 2.14
CA ARG A 240 32.06 -11.46 1.00
C ARG A 240 33.11 -10.53 0.39
N GLN A 241 32.81 -9.24 0.27
CA GLN A 241 33.79 -8.26 -0.18
C GLN A 241 34.95 -8.11 0.81
N GLN A 242 34.67 -8.10 2.11
CA GLN A 242 35.72 -8.09 3.14
C GLN A 242 36.59 -9.35 3.07
N LEU A 243 36.00 -10.54 2.95
CA LEU A 243 36.76 -11.78 2.79
C LEU A 243 37.66 -11.75 1.54
N LYS A 244 37.15 -11.20 0.43
CA LYS A 244 37.94 -11.04 -0.79
C LYS A 244 39.13 -10.10 -0.59
N ALA A 245 38.91 -8.95 0.05
CA ALA A 245 39.96 -7.99 0.36
C ALA A 245 41.01 -8.57 1.33
N ILE A 246 40.58 -9.29 2.38
CA ILE A 246 41.48 -9.96 3.34
C ILE A 246 42.36 -11.00 2.63
N LYS A 247 41.78 -11.84 1.75
CA LYS A 247 42.55 -12.82 0.96
C LYS A 247 43.58 -12.17 0.04
N GLU A 248 43.23 -11.04 -0.57
CA GLU A 248 44.13 -10.27 -1.43
C GLU A 248 45.27 -9.60 -0.64
N GLU A 249 44.99 -9.06 0.57
CA GLU A 249 46.01 -8.51 1.47
C GLU A 249 46.93 -9.56 2.11
N LEU A 250 46.40 -10.76 2.42
CA LEU A 250 47.19 -11.88 2.95
C LEU A 250 48.14 -12.50 1.92
N GLY A 251 48.04 -12.11 0.65
CA GLY A 251 48.88 -12.66 -0.42
C GLY A 251 48.59 -14.12 -0.75
N GLU A 252 47.49 -14.67 -0.23
CA GLU A 252 46.95 -15.99 -0.62
C GLU A 252 46.37 -15.86 -2.03
N LYS A 253 47.24 -15.92 -3.06
CA LYS A 253 46.79 -16.41 -4.36
C LYS A 253 46.30 -17.83 -4.12
N ASP A 254 45.03 -18.12 -4.42
CA ASP A 254 44.42 -19.43 -4.21
C ASP A 254 45.41 -20.52 -4.69
N GLU A 255 45.95 -21.34 -3.78
CA GLU A 255 46.91 -22.41 -4.14
C GLU A 255 46.33 -23.32 -5.23
N ALA A 256 45.01 -23.50 -5.21
CA ALA A 256 44.24 -24.19 -6.24
C ALA A 256 44.36 -23.54 -7.63
N THR A 257 44.44 -22.21 -7.73
CA THR A 257 44.67 -21.53 -9.02
C THR A 257 46.09 -21.72 -9.53
N VAL A 258 47.09 -21.72 -8.65
CA VAL A 258 48.50 -21.95 -9.05
C VAL A 258 48.67 -23.37 -9.59
N GLU A 259 48.14 -24.37 -8.89
CA GLU A 259 48.21 -25.78 -9.32
C GLU A 259 47.51 -26.00 -10.68
N THR A 260 46.37 -25.34 -10.92
CA THR A 260 45.68 -25.44 -12.22
C THR A 260 46.43 -24.78 -13.37
N GLU A 261 47.20 -23.71 -13.09
CA GLU A 261 48.03 -23.06 -14.11
C GLU A 261 49.25 -23.91 -14.46
N ASP A 262 49.88 -24.55 -13.46
CA ASP A 262 51.01 -25.46 -13.66
C ASP A 262 50.63 -26.67 -14.53
N TYR A 263 49.46 -27.29 -14.28
CA TYR A 263 48.97 -28.40 -15.11
C TYR A 263 48.64 -27.97 -16.54
N ARG A 264 48.12 -26.76 -16.74
CA ARG A 264 47.85 -26.22 -18.08
C ARG A 264 49.15 -26.10 -18.89
N ALA A 265 50.21 -25.58 -18.28
CA ALA A 265 51.51 -25.45 -18.92
C ALA A 265 52.11 -26.81 -19.31
N LYS A 266 52.05 -27.82 -18.42
CA LYS A 266 52.54 -29.18 -18.71
C LYS A 266 51.79 -29.87 -19.86
N ILE A 267 50.48 -29.64 -19.98
CA ILE A 267 49.66 -30.19 -21.06
C ILE A 267 50.06 -29.60 -22.42
N GLU A 268 50.35 -28.29 -22.47
CA GLU A 268 50.81 -27.62 -23.68
C GLU A 268 52.23 -28.04 -24.09
N GLU A 269 53.13 -28.26 -23.12
CA GLU A 269 54.53 -28.63 -23.39
C GLU A 269 54.68 -30.06 -23.95
N LYS A 270 53.83 -31.01 -23.54
CA LYS A 270 53.95 -32.43 -23.85
C LYS A 270 53.45 -32.85 -25.24
N ASP A 271 52.90 -31.92 -26.02
CA ASP A 271 52.34 -32.15 -27.37
C ASP A 271 51.51 -33.45 -27.48
N LEU A 272 50.50 -33.55 -26.63
CA LEU A 272 49.67 -34.75 -26.47
C LEU A 272 48.89 -35.08 -27.75
N PRO A 273 48.69 -36.37 -28.09
CA PRO A 273 47.76 -36.77 -29.13
C PRO A 273 46.36 -36.19 -28.89
N GLU A 274 45.63 -35.85 -29.95
CA GLU A 274 44.33 -35.15 -29.90
C GLU A 274 43.31 -35.77 -28.91
N GLU A 275 43.22 -37.10 -28.86
CA GLU A 275 42.31 -37.79 -27.94
C GLU A 275 42.73 -37.61 -26.46
N ALA A 276 44.03 -37.69 -26.17
CA ALA A 276 44.58 -37.52 -24.83
C ALA A 276 44.50 -36.07 -24.36
N LYS A 277 44.76 -35.11 -25.26
CA LYS A 277 44.65 -33.67 -24.99
C LYS A 277 43.23 -33.29 -24.57
N LYS A 278 42.22 -33.79 -25.29
CA LYS A 278 40.80 -33.52 -25.00
C LYS A 278 40.36 -34.00 -23.62
N GLU A 279 40.79 -35.20 -23.20
CA GLU A 279 40.47 -35.71 -21.86
C GLU A 279 41.29 -34.99 -20.77
N ALA A 280 42.54 -34.61 -21.04
CA ALA A 280 43.35 -33.80 -20.13
C ALA A 280 42.71 -32.42 -19.86
N GLU A 281 42.25 -31.73 -20.90
CA GLU A 281 41.56 -30.44 -20.77
C GLU A 281 40.22 -30.57 -20.04
N ARG A 282 39.51 -31.68 -20.22
CA ARG A 282 38.25 -31.96 -19.52
C ARG A 282 38.47 -32.13 -18.01
N GLU A 283 39.46 -32.93 -17.61
CA GLU A 283 39.78 -33.14 -16.20
C GLU A 283 40.43 -31.91 -15.57
N LEU A 284 41.21 -31.12 -16.31
CA LEU A 284 41.74 -29.83 -15.83
C LEU A 284 40.60 -28.83 -15.53
N ASN A 285 39.62 -28.74 -16.43
CA ASN A 285 38.44 -27.89 -16.20
C ASN A 285 37.64 -28.37 -14.98
N ARG A 286 37.55 -29.68 -14.77
CA ARG A 286 36.92 -30.27 -13.60
C ARG A 286 37.68 -29.89 -12.32
N LEU A 287 39.01 -30.05 -12.30
CA LEU A 287 39.87 -29.69 -11.17
C LEU A 287 39.71 -28.21 -10.77
N SER A 288 39.64 -27.29 -11.75
CA SER A 288 39.50 -25.84 -11.50
C SER A 288 38.23 -25.42 -10.76
N ARG A 289 37.21 -26.29 -10.76
CA ARG A 289 35.91 -26.04 -10.11
C ARG A 289 35.75 -26.77 -8.79
N MET A 290 36.74 -27.58 -8.40
CA MET A 290 36.68 -28.43 -7.23
C MET A 290 37.43 -27.81 -6.05
N HIS A 291 36.91 -28.01 -4.85
CA HIS A 291 37.59 -27.59 -3.64
C HIS A 291 38.76 -28.54 -3.33
N PRO A 292 39.96 -28.05 -2.94
CA PRO A 292 41.14 -28.89 -2.67
C PRO A 292 40.93 -29.99 -1.64
N SER A 293 39.98 -29.81 -0.71
CA SER A 293 39.62 -30.80 0.31
C SER A 293 38.71 -31.94 -0.18
N SER A 294 38.30 -31.93 -1.46
CA SER A 294 37.45 -32.99 -2.02
C SER A 294 38.25 -34.26 -2.30
N ALA A 295 37.72 -35.42 -1.93
CA ALA A 295 38.35 -36.71 -2.25
C ALA A 295 38.51 -36.92 -3.77
N GLU A 296 37.65 -36.30 -4.58
CA GLU A 296 37.76 -36.35 -6.04
C GLU A 296 38.83 -35.39 -6.60
N TYR A 297 39.28 -34.39 -5.83
CA TYR A 297 40.35 -33.47 -6.22
C TYR A 297 41.67 -34.24 -6.39
N THR A 298 42.01 -35.07 -5.40
CA THR A 298 43.20 -35.93 -5.46
C THR A 298 43.17 -36.88 -6.65
N VAL A 299 42.00 -37.40 -7.02
CA VAL A 299 41.84 -38.30 -8.17
C VAL A 299 42.12 -37.56 -9.48
N ALA A 300 41.56 -36.36 -9.65
CA ALA A 300 41.76 -35.52 -10.82
C ALA A 300 43.23 -35.06 -10.95
N SER A 301 43.87 -34.59 -9.87
CA SER A 301 45.30 -34.22 -9.89
C SER A 301 46.18 -35.42 -10.23
N THR A 302 45.92 -36.61 -9.64
CA THR A 302 46.70 -37.83 -9.94
C THR A 302 46.57 -38.26 -11.40
N TYR A 303 45.37 -38.13 -11.98
CA TYR A 303 45.15 -38.41 -13.40
C TYR A 303 45.92 -37.44 -14.30
N LEU A 304 45.89 -36.14 -13.99
CA LEU A 304 46.63 -35.11 -14.72
C LEU A 304 48.15 -35.26 -14.58
N ASP A 305 48.65 -35.67 -13.41
CA ASP A 305 50.07 -36.02 -13.24
C ASP A 305 50.44 -37.23 -14.10
N TRP A 306 49.61 -38.27 -14.12
CA TRP A 306 49.90 -39.47 -14.91
C TRP A 306 49.93 -39.18 -16.41
N ILE A 307 48.94 -38.44 -16.92
CA ILE A 307 48.85 -38.14 -18.36
C ILE A 307 49.98 -37.23 -18.84
N THR A 308 50.46 -36.31 -17.98
CA THR A 308 51.58 -35.40 -18.30
C THR A 308 52.95 -36.06 -18.12
N THR A 309 53.07 -37.06 -17.25
CA THR A 309 54.35 -37.76 -17.01
C THR A 309 54.66 -38.81 -18.07
N LEU A 310 53.65 -39.32 -18.78
CA LEU A 310 53.84 -40.36 -19.79
C LEU A 310 54.79 -39.91 -20.94
N PRO A 311 55.70 -40.79 -21.39
CA PRO A 311 56.61 -40.53 -22.51
C PRO A 311 55.89 -40.74 -23.85
N TRP A 312 55.00 -39.83 -24.22
CA TRP A 312 54.17 -39.96 -25.44
C TRP A 312 54.97 -40.07 -26.74
N HIS A 313 56.13 -39.41 -26.80
CA HIS A 313 56.99 -39.36 -27.98
C HIS A 313 58.37 -39.99 -27.78
N ASP A 314 58.69 -40.45 -26.57
CA ASP A 314 59.98 -41.09 -26.29
C ASP A 314 59.85 -42.61 -26.44
N SER A 315 60.62 -43.18 -27.37
CA SER A 315 60.74 -44.62 -27.56
C SER A 315 62.19 -45.05 -27.47
N THR A 316 62.45 -46.17 -26.79
CA THR A 316 63.76 -46.81 -26.79
C THR A 316 63.93 -47.69 -28.02
N LYS A 317 65.14 -47.71 -28.62
CA LYS A 317 65.46 -48.68 -29.68
C LYS A 317 65.52 -50.09 -29.09
N ASP A 318 64.78 -50.99 -29.72
CA ASP A 318 64.70 -52.41 -29.35
C ASP A 318 66.08 -53.09 -29.51
N ASN A 319 66.42 -53.98 -28.57
CA ASN A 319 67.71 -54.68 -28.53
C ASN A 319 67.49 -56.19 -28.73
N LEU A 320 67.68 -56.65 -29.97
CA LEU A 320 67.45 -58.04 -30.39
C LEU A 320 68.73 -58.91 -30.32
N ASP A 321 69.60 -58.70 -29.33
CA ASP A 321 70.79 -59.54 -29.09
C ASP A 321 70.58 -60.54 -27.95
N ILE A 322 70.26 -61.79 -28.30
CA ILE A 322 69.93 -62.88 -27.37
C ILE A 322 71.09 -63.22 -26.41
N LYS A 323 72.34 -62.80 -26.68
CA LYS A 323 73.47 -63.00 -25.75
C LYS A 323 73.61 -61.91 -24.67
N LYS A 324 72.84 -60.83 -24.77
CA LYS A 324 72.76 -59.76 -23.76
C LYS A 324 71.33 -59.55 -23.22
N ALA A 325 70.41 -60.45 -23.53
CA ALA A 325 69.10 -60.54 -22.91
C ALA A 325 69.19 -61.07 -21.47
#